data_AF-C0QMK8-F1
#
_entry.id   AF-C0QMK8-F1
#
_cell.length_a   1.000
_cell.length_b   1.000
_cell.length_c   1.000
_cell.angle_alpha   90.00
_cell.angle_beta   90.00
_cell.angle_gamma   90.00
#
_symmetry.space_group_name_H-M   'P 1'
#
loop_
_entity.id
_entity.type
_entity.pdbx_description
1 polymer ?
#
loop_
_entity_poly.entity_id
_entity_poly.type
_entity_poly.pdbx_seq_one_letter_code
_entity_poly.pdbx_strand_id
1 'polypeptide(L)'
;MSDAYYHNEEFINQVTKLIGSGDNTPDIAVLSPDTLSTTISAGSNAVVYGTLEINHVIVESGATVKLINFIGNNEIDIESSSTLFKVSRSGATVTFEGTDGTLVKVPATSDAQSILFSDDTWKLKIESGKVLLGEQVIELSQAAMTGN
;
A
#
# COMPACT_ATOMS: atom_id res chain seq x y z
N MET A 1 -11.64 1.44 52.45
CA MET A 1 -11.89 0.55 51.30
C MET A 1 -11.74 1.38 50.03
N SER A 2 -10.54 1.57 49.49
CA SER A 2 -10.33 2.41 48.29
C SER A 2 -9.02 2.17 47.51
N ASP A 3 -8.21 1.16 47.81
CA ASP A 3 -6.88 1.02 47.19
C ASP A 3 -6.75 -0.15 46.19
N ALA A 4 -7.76 -1.00 46.06
CA ALA A 4 -7.68 -2.19 45.21
C ALA A 4 -8.14 -1.97 43.75
N TYR A 5 -8.73 -0.81 43.43
CA TYR A 5 -9.29 -0.54 42.10
C TYR A 5 -8.31 0.14 41.14
N TYR A 6 -7.29 0.86 41.63
CA TYR A 6 -6.37 1.63 40.79
C TYR A 6 -5.27 0.81 40.09
N HIS A 7 -4.97 -0.40 40.55
CA HIS A 7 -3.90 -1.23 39.96
C HIS A 7 -4.34 -2.02 38.72
N ASN A 8 -5.64 -2.05 38.41
CA ASN A 8 -6.15 -2.86 37.30
C ASN A 8 -6.08 -2.12 35.95
N GLU A 9 -6.25 -0.80 35.94
CA GLU A 9 -6.22 -0.03 34.68
C GLU A 9 -4.81 0.09 34.09
N GLU A 10 -3.79 0.23 34.94
CA GLU A 10 -2.39 0.29 34.48
C GLU A 10 -1.93 -1.05 33.90
N PHE A 11 -2.38 -2.17 34.49
CA PHE A 11 -2.13 -3.51 33.98
C PHE A 11 -2.88 -3.76 32.67
N ILE A 12 -4.16 -3.36 32.57
CA ILE A 12 -4.93 -3.48 31.32
C ILE A 12 -4.30 -2.64 30.21
N ASN A 13 -3.83 -1.42 30.48
CA ASN A 13 -3.16 -0.58 29.49
C ASN A 13 -1.79 -1.16 29.07
N GLN A 14 -1.01 -1.73 29.99
CA GLN A 14 0.25 -2.41 29.66
C GLN A 14 0.01 -3.71 28.87
N VAL A 15 -1.02 -4.48 29.22
CA VAL A 15 -1.41 -5.70 28.49
C VAL A 15 -1.94 -5.34 27.11
N THR A 16 -2.75 -4.29 26.95
CA THR A 16 -3.24 -3.83 25.63
C THR A 16 -2.09 -3.33 24.74
N LYS A 17 -1.05 -2.75 25.35
CA LYS A 17 0.19 -2.34 24.68
C LYS A 17 1.12 -3.52 24.34
N LEU A 18 1.12 -4.57 25.16
CA LEU A 18 1.91 -5.80 24.95
C LEU A 18 1.24 -6.79 23.97
N ILE A 19 -0.09 -6.81 23.92
CA ILE A 19 -0.88 -7.45 22.87
C ILE A 19 -1.14 -6.43 21.74
N GLY A 20 -0.24 -5.46 21.54
CA GLY A 20 -0.30 -4.56 20.39
C GLY A 20 -0.57 -5.41 19.15
N SER A 21 -1.78 -5.29 18.60
CA SER A 21 -2.40 -6.06 17.51
C SER A 21 -1.46 -7.10 16.88
N GLY A 22 -1.15 -8.16 17.64
CA GLY A 22 -0.07 -9.11 17.31
C GLY A 22 -0.39 -10.00 16.11
N ASP A 23 -1.56 -9.79 15.51
CA ASP A 23 -1.91 -10.35 14.24
C ASP A 23 -1.36 -9.40 13.15
N ASN A 24 -0.17 -9.74 12.64
CA ASN A 24 0.33 -9.18 11.38
C ASN A 24 -0.54 -9.57 10.17
N THR A 25 -1.76 -10.09 10.41
CA THR A 25 -2.74 -10.37 9.38
C THR A 25 -3.20 -9.05 8.78
N PRO A 26 -3.05 -8.87 7.47
CA PRO A 26 -3.52 -7.66 6.83
C PRO A 26 -5.05 -7.59 6.89
N ASP A 27 -5.58 -6.37 7.07
CA ASP A 27 -6.97 -6.06 6.84
C ASP A 27 -7.32 -6.33 5.38
N ILE A 28 -8.55 -6.81 5.12
CA ILE A 28 -9.00 -7.10 3.76
C ILE A 28 -10.10 -6.12 3.38
N ALA A 29 -9.85 -5.32 2.35
CA ALA A 29 -10.85 -4.49 1.70
C ALA A 29 -11.20 -5.07 0.32
N VAL A 30 -12.49 -5.14 0.00
CA VAL A 30 -12.98 -5.59 -1.32
C VAL A 30 -13.86 -4.48 -1.89
N LEU A 31 -13.40 -3.91 -2.99
CA LEU A 31 -14.17 -2.89 -3.72
C LEU A 31 -15.26 -3.55 -4.54
N SER A 32 -16.34 -2.80 -4.77
CA SER A 32 -17.49 -3.25 -5.57
C SER A 32 -17.95 -2.11 -6.48
N PRO A 33 -18.80 -2.38 -7.49
CA PRO A 33 -19.36 -1.31 -8.32
C PRO A 33 -20.06 -0.19 -7.53
N ASP A 34 -20.59 -0.48 -6.34
CA ASP A 34 -21.24 0.49 -5.45
C ASP A 34 -20.26 1.16 -4.47
N THR A 35 -19.01 0.68 -4.39
CA THR A 35 -17.98 1.20 -3.49
C THR A 35 -16.61 1.07 -4.16
N LEU A 36 -16.28 2.09 -4.94
CA LEU A 36 -15.05 2.16 -5.75
C LEU A 36 -13.90 2.86 -5.02
N SER A 37 -14.11 3.31 -3.79
CA SER A 37 -13.12 4.06 -3.01
C SER A 37 -12.87 3.46 -1.63
N THR A 38 -11.63 3.51 -1.16
CA THR A 38 -11.27 3.16 0.23
C THR A 38 -10.06 3.96 0.70
N THR A 39 -9.94 4.14 2.02
CA THR A 39 -8.82 4.80 2.67
C THR A 39 -8.12 3.80 3.59
N ILE A 40 -6.80 3.72 3.49
CA ILE A 40 -5.95 2.89 4.35
C ILE A 40 -5.24 3.81 5.33
N SER A 41 -5.57 3.69 6.61
CA SER A 41 -5.05 4.57 7.64
C SER A 41 -3.59 4.31 7.99
N ALA A 42 -2.89 5.34 8.45
CA ALA A 42 -1.50 5.29 8.87
C ALA A 42 -1.23 4.15 9.87
N GLY A 43 -0.13 3.41 9.68
CA GLY A 43 0.24 2.27 10.51
C GLY A 43 -0.56 0.98 10.27
N SER A 44 -1.57 1.03 9.40
CA SER A 44 -2.35 -0.17 9.04
C SER A 44 -1.62 -1.03 8.01
N ASN A 45 -1.96 -2.31 7.96
CA ASN A 45 -1.49 -3.25 6.93
C ASN A 45 -2.72 -3.83 6.22
N ALA A 46 -2.87 -3.61 4.92
CA ALA A 46 -4.08 -3.98 4.18
C ALA A 46 -3.80 -4.69 2.84
N VAL A 47 -4.73 -5.53 2.43
CA VAL A 47 -4.86 -6.06 1.08
C VAL A 47 -6.18 -5.55 0.50
N VAL A 48 -6.10 -4.84 -0.63
CA VAL A 48 -7.27 -4.28 -1.31
C VAL A 48 -7.50 -5.03 -2.61
N TYR A 49 -8.70 -5.60 -2.77
CA TYR A 49 -9.14 -6.23 -4.00
C TYR A 49 -9.97 -5.23 -4.81
N GLY A 50 -9.46 -4.90 -5.99
CA GLY A 50 -10.10 -4.00 -6.94
C GLY A 50 -11.13 -4.67 -7.84
N THR A 51 -11.82 -3.85 -8.61
CA THR A 51 -12.82 -4.23 -9.62
C THR A 51 -12.31 -3.94 -11.03
N LEU A 52 -13.16 -4.16 -12.03
CA LEU A 52 -12.87 -3.76 -13.42
C LEU A 52 -13.19 -2.27 -13.68
N GLU A 53 -13.87 -1.60 -12.76
CA GLU A 53 -14.15 -0.17 -12.82
C GLU A 53 -12.92 0.64 -12.37
N ILE A 54 -12.99 1.96 -12.49
CA ILE A 54 -11.96 2.85 -11.95
C ILE A 54 -12.03 2.84 -10.43
N ASN A 55 -10.98 2.36 -9.77
CA ASN A 55 -10.88 2.30 -8.32
C ASN A 55 -10.04 3.47 -7.82
N HIS A 56 -10.40 4.00 -6.65
CA HIS A 56 -9.67 5.03 -5.95
C HIS A 56 -9.21 4.50 -4.59
N VAL A 57 -7.91 4.54 -4.30
CA VAL A 57 -7.38 4.16 -2.98
C VAL A 57 -6.57 5.31 -2.43
N ILE A 58 -6.93 5.76 -1.24
CA ILE A 58 -6.17 6.74 -0.48
C ILE A 58 -5.32 5.98 0.53
N VAL A 59 -4.02 6.24 0.54
CA VAL A 59 -3.02 5.60 1.40
C VAL A 59 -2.39 6.68 2.26
N GLU A 60 -2.76 6.71 3.54
CA GLU A 60 -2.16 7.64 4.48
C GLU A 60 -0.67 7.30 4.71
N SER A 61 0.16 8.32 4.98
CA SER A 61 1.58 8.16 5.28
C SER A 61 1.80 7.16 6.42
N GLY A 62 2.68 6.18 6.20
CA GLY A 62 3.00 5.09 7.13
C GLY A 62 2.12 3.84 6.99
N ALA A 63 1.19 3.80 6.03
CA ALA A 63 0.39 2.61 5.75
C ALA A 63 1.15 1.58 4.87
N THR A 64 0.86 0.29 5.07
CA THR A 64 1.29 -0.80 4.19
C THR A 64 0.08 -1.34 3.43
N VAL A 65 0.13 -1.34 2.10
CA VAL A 65 -0.98 -1.82 1.27
C VAL A 65 -0.51 -2.66 0.09
N LYS A 66 -1.23 -3.74 -0.17
CA LYS A 66 -1.11 -4.54 -1.39
C LYS A 66 -2.41 -4.46 -2.20
N LEU A 67 -2.32 -3.91 -3.40
CA LEU A 67 -3.42 -3.83 -4.34
C LEU A 67 -3.45 -5.09 -5.22
N ILE A 68 -4.63 -5.68 -5.39
CA ILE A 68 -4.87 -6.89 -6.18
C ILE A 68 -6.01 -6.61 -7.13
N ASN A 69 -5.88 -7.03 -8.40
CA ASN A 69 -6.91 -6.86 -9.43
C ASN A 69 -7.30 -5.39 -9.70
N PHE A 70 -6.33 -4.48 -9.59
CA PHE A 70 -6.47 -3.08 -10.01
C PHE A 70 -6.21 -2.96 -11.51
N ILE A 71 -7.18 -3.40 -12.31
CA ILE A 71 -7.12 -3.33 -13.78
C ILE A 71 -7.70 -1.98 -14.25
N GLY A 72 -7.20 -1.41 -15.35
CA GLY A 72 -7.71 -0.16 -15.90
C GLY A 72 -7.05 1.11 -15.36
N ASN A 73 -7.79 2.23 -15.39
CA ASN A 73 -7.30 3.59 -15.12
C ASN A 73 -7.50 3.99 -13.64
N ASN A 74 -6.95 3.22 -12.71
CA ASN A 74 -7.12 3.46 -11.26
C ASN A 74 -6.38 4.70 -10.76
N GLU A 75 -6.82 5.22 -9.61
CA GLU A 75 -6.19 6.32 -8.88
C GLU A 75 -5.69 5.80 -7.52
N ILE A 76 -4.38 5.92 -7.29
CA ILE A 76 -3.72 5.54 -6.06
C ILE A 76 -3.14 6.81 -5.47
N ASP A 77 -3.83 7.38 -4.49
CA ASP A 77 -3.41 8.58 -3.77
C ASP A 77 -2.58 8.17 -2.55
N ILE A 78 -1.32 8.59 -2.52
CA ILE A 78 -0.38 8.34 -1.44
C ILE A 78 -0.14 9.68 -0.77
N GLU A 79 -0.63 9.84 0.47
CA GLU A 79 -0.57 11.09 1.23
C GLU A 79 0.83 11.39 1.80
N SER A 80 1.85 11.28 0.95
CA SER A 80 3.26 11.49 1.22
C SER A 80 3.91 12.18 0.02
N SER A 81 5.06 12.83 0.24
CA SER A 81 5.85 13.39 -0.86
C SER A 81 6.52 12.26 -1.65
N SER A 82 6.48 12.34 -2.98
CA SER A 82 7.15 11.39 -3.88
C SER A 82 8.66 11.29 -3.64
N THR A 83 9.30 12.36 -3.16
CA THR A 83 10.74 12.41 -2.87
C THR A 83 11.20 11.42 -1.79
N LEU A 84 10.27 10.90 -0.99
CA LEU A 84 10.55 9.93 0.07
C LEU A 84 10.64 8.49 -0.44
N PHE A 85 10.26 8.22 -1.70
CA PHE A 85 10.04 6.87 -2.20
C PHE A 85 11.19 6.34 -3.04
N LYS A 86 11.49 5.06 -2.82
CA LYS A 86 12.20 4.21 -3.77
C LYS A 86 11.19 3.34 -4.50
N VAL A 87 11.37 3.20 -5.81
CA VAL A 87 10.48 2.43 -6.68
C VAL A 87 11.24 1.24 -7.25
N SER A 88 10.66 0.05 -7.14
CA SER A 88 11.19 -1.19 -7.71
C SER A 88 10.06 -2.04 -8.29
N ARG A 89 10.39 -3.09 -9.05
CA ARG A 89 9.38 -4.05 -9.51
C ARG A 89 9.83 -5.50 -9.45
N SER A 90 8.84 -6.37 -9.31
CA SER A 90 8.95 -7.82 -9.52
C SER A 90 7.85 -8.25 -10.49
N GLY A 91 8.24 -8.66 -11.70
CA GLY A 91 7.29 -8.88 -12.79
C GLY A 91 6.56 -7.59 -13.18
N ALA A 92 5.23 -7.62 -13.12
CA ALA A 92 4.36 -6.48 -13.35
C ALA A 92 3.99 -5.70 -12.07
N THR A 93 4.37 -6.20 -10.88
CA THR A 93 4.05 -5.52 -9.63
C THR A 93 5.12 -4.50 -9.30
N VAL A 94 4.71 -3.25 -9.12
CA VAL A 94 5.55 -2.14 -8.67
C VAL A 94 5.41 -1.98 -7.17
N THR A 95 6.53 -1.78 -6.49
CA THR A 95 6.60 -1.48 -5.06
C THR A 95 7.12 -0.06 -4.87
N PHE A 96 6.35 0.77 -4.19
CA PHE A 96 6.74 2.08 -3.68
C PHE A 96 7.07 1.91 -2.20
N GLU A 97 8.32 2.15 -1.83
CA GLU A 97 8.82 2.03 -0.46
C GLU A 97 9.30 3.41 0.02
N GLY A 98 8.53 4.01 0.92
CA GLY A 98 8.77 5.33 1.49
C GLY A 98 9.64 5.27 2.74
N THR A 99 10.50 6.27 2.95
CA THR A 99 11.28 6.42 4.20
C THR A 99 10.43 6.78 5.43
N ASP A 100 9.17 7.14 5.21
CA ASP A 100 8.15 7.40 6.23
C ASP A 100 7.43 6.12 6.71
N GLY A 101 7.82 4.95 6.19
CA GLY A 101 7.21 3.66 6.51
C GLY A 101 6.05 3.28 5.59
N THR A 102 5.68 4.14 4.63
CA THR A 102 4.66 3.82 3.63
C THR A 102 5.16 2.73 2.68
N LEU A 103 4.38 1.67 2.47
CA LEU A 103 4.71 0.60 1.54
C LEU A 103 3.50 0.26 0.66
N VAL A 104 3.56 0.58 -0.63
CA VAL A 104 2.46 0.37 -1.57
C VAL A 104 2.90 -0.61 -2.66
N LYS A 105 2.14 -1.69 -2.85
CA LYS A 105 2.35 -2.64 -3.96
C LYS A 105 1.19 -2.54 -4.94
N VAL A 106 1.48 -2.13 -6.17
CA VAL A 106 0.49 -1.88 -7.23
C VAL A 106 0.81 -2.73 -8.46
N PRO A 107 -0.14 -3.50 -9.01
CA PRO A 107 0.05 -4.16 -10.30
C PRO A 107 0.03 -3.13 -11.42
N ALA A 108 1.08 -3.05 -12.23
CA ALA A 108 1.06 -2.26 -13.46
C ALA A 108 0.23 -2.97 -14.54
N THR A 109 -0.45 -2.17 -15.35
CA THR A 109 -1.40 -2.61 -16.39
C THR A 109 -1.09 -1.91 -17.71
N SER A 110 -1.65 -2.36 -18.83
CA SER A 110 -1.49 -1.66 -20.11
C SER A 110 -2.15 -0.28 -20.12
N ASP A 111 -3.27 -0.17 -19.41
CA ASP A 111 -3.96 1.10 -19.16
C ASP A 111 -3.20 1.91 -18.12
N ALA A 112 -3.20 3.24 -18.25
CA ALA A 112 -2.41 4.11 -17.39
C ALA A 112 -3.12 4.40 -16.07
N GLN A 113 -2.51 3.98 -14.96
CA GLN A 113 -2.95 4.28 -13.61
C GLN A 113 -2.31 5.59 -13.12
N SER A 114 -3.06 6.39 -12.35
CA SER A 114 -2.53 7.59 -11.69
C SER A 114 -1.98 7.20 -10.32
N ILE A 115 -0.71 7.54 -10.07
CA ILE A 115 -0.10 7.51 -8.75
C ILE A 115 0.02 8.96 -8.30
N LEU A 116 -0.82 9.38 -7.36
CA LEU A 116 -0.86 10.73 -6.84
C LEU A 116 -0.04 10.76 -5.56
N PHE A 117 0.87 11.71 -5.47
CA PHE A 117 1.58 12.08 -4.25
C PHE A 117 1.14 13.50 -3.87
N SER A 118 1.50 13.95 -2.67
CA SER A 118 1.15 15.30 -2.23
C SER A 118 1.86 16.41 -3.01
N ASP A 119 2.94 16.09 -3.72
CA ASP A 119 3.77 17.02 -4.49
C ASP A 119 3.72 16.82 -6.01
N ASP A 120 3.36 15.64 -6.49
CA ASP A 120 3.39 15.31 -7.91
C ASP A 120 2.40 14.19 -8.30
N THR A 121 2.14 14.05 -9.59
CA THR A 121 1.34 12.95 -10.14
C THR A 121 2.12 12.20 -11.20
N TRP A 122 2.16 10.89 -11.07
CA TRP A 122 2.88 9.99 -11.97
C TRP A 122 1.92 9.01 -12.65
N LYS A 123 2.26 8.59 -13.87
CA LYS A 123 1.49 7.56 -14.60
C LYS A 123 2.22 6.24 -14.56
N LEU A 124 1.60 5.21 -13.97
CA LEU A 124 2.12 3.84 -13.98
C LEU A 124 1.45 3.07 -15.12
N LYS A 125 2.24 2.52 -16.05
CA LYS A 125 1.73 1.69 -17.15
C LYS A 125 2.73 0.65 -17.63
N ILE A 126 2.25 -0.35 -18.35
CA ILE A 126 3.03 -1.28 -19.17
C ILE A 126 2.92 -0.84 -20.62
N GLU A 127 4.05 -0.50 -21.23
CA GLU A 127 4.12 -0.11 -22.63
C GLU A 127 5.25 -0.85 -23.33
N SER A 128 4.96 -1.48 -24.47
CA SER A 128 5.94 -2.28 -25.23
C SER A 128 6.71 -3.30 -24.38
N GLY A 129 6.01 -3.93 -23.42
CA GLY A 129 6.58 -4.92 -22.50
C GLY A 129 7.44 -4.35 -21.36
N LYS A 130 7.52 -3.02 -21.22
CA LYS A 130 8.27 -2.34 -20.15
C LYS A 130 7.30 -1.73 -19.14
N VAL A 131 7.65 -1.79 -17.86
CA VAL A 131 6.93 -1.09 -16.79
C VAL A 131 7.49 0.32 -16.68
N LEU A 132 6.63 1.32 -16.83
CA LEU A 132 6.97 2.73 -16.86
C LEU A 132 6.28 3.47 -15.71
N LEU A 133 7.02 4.40 -15.08
CA LEU A 133 6.49 5.43 -14.18
C LEU A 133 6.80 6.80 -14.80
N GLY A 134 5.77 7.45 -15.35
CA GLY A 134 5.97 8.56 -16.28
C GLY A 134 6.70 8.08 -17.53
N GLU A 135 7.85 8.66 -17.80
CA GLU A 135 8.75 8.24 -18.89
C GLU A 135 9.87 7.30 -18.42
N GLN A 136 10.01 7.09 -17.11
CA GLN A 136 11.08 6.28 -16.54
C GLN A 136 10.75 4.79 -16.63
N VAL A 137 11.70 4.00 -17.13
CA VAL A 137 11.64 2.54 -17.06
C VAL A 137 12.01 2.08 -15.65
N ILE A 138 11.13 1.31 -15.00
CA ILE A 138 11.45 0.62 -13.74
C ILE A 138 12.10 -0.71 -14.09
N GLU A 139 13.34 -0.93 -13.67
CA GLU A 139 14.07 -2.18 -13.94
C GLU A 139 13.65 -3.32 -13.00
N LEU A 140 13.76 -4.57 -13.46
CA LEU A 140 13.55 -5.73 -12.59
C LEU A 140 14.59 -5.74 -11.48
N SER A 141 14.15 -5.92 -10.22
CA SER A 141 15.07 -6.39 -9.19
C SER A 141 15.48 -7.82 -9.55
N GLN A 142 16.73 -8.00 -10.01
CA GLN A 142 17.23 -9.33 -10.36
C GLN A 142 17.36 -10.19 -9.10
N ALA A 143 16.88 -11.43 -9.17
CA ALA A 143 17.24 -12.50 -8.25
C ALA A 143 18.00 -13.56 -9.03
N ALA A 144 19.21 -13.90 -8.58
CA ALA A 144 19.96 -15.01 -9.13
C ALA A 144 19.48 -16.33 -8.51
N MET A 145 19.15 -17.31 -9.33
CA MET A 145 18.95 -18.68 -8.89
C MET A 145 20.34 -19.32 -8.70
N THR A 146 20.80 -19.48 -7.46
CA THR A 146 21.94 -20.37 -7.16
C THR A 146 21.39 -21.76 -6.90
N GLY A 147 21.37 -22.62 -7.92
CA GLY A 147 21.04 -24.03 -7.75
C GLY A 147 22.16 -24.78 -7.03
N ASN A 148 21.79 -25.72 -6.15
CA ASN A 148 22.66 -26.82 -5.72
C ASN A 148 22.42 -28.03 -6.63
#